data_AF-W6YX92-F1
#
_entry.id   AF-W6YX92-F1
#
_cell.length_a   1.000
_cell.length_b   1.000
_cell.length_c   1.000
_cell.angle_alpha   90.00
_cell.angle_beta   90.00
_cell.angle_gamma   90.00
#
_symmetry.space_group_name_H-M   'P 1'
#
loop_
_entity.id
_entity.type
_entity.pdbx_description
1 polymer ?
#
loop_
_entity_poly.entity_id
_entity_poly.type
_entity_poly.pdbx_seq_one_letter_code
_entity_poly.pdbx_strand_id
1 'polypeptide(L)'
;MRGAQSWWGASLAYYENAGIYTSALLDAYMDYKSIWKHIQVTNWEFESGITNLVKSTPTKELLDYAKECANEPPPAQKPATRDQTSTHTSGKRIEGSEHSQELQPKKNSFKPNILECEPYSASFVGLNKARRDCRLEMTKIVNEVDAVTKDPSIALQPDRVGIYLAPSIFRQLLPIKQAVQKEPTPAPNPDPNPDPSPNPTPDPNPNPNPQ
;
A
#
# COMPACT_ATOMS: atom_id res chain seq x y z
N MET A 1 29.97 37.68 28.99
CA MET A 1 29.02 37.74 27.86
C MET A 1 29.55 36.90 26.70
N ARG A 2 29.26 35.60 26.70
CA ARG A 2 29.50 34.67 25.58
C ARG A 2 28.46 33.56 25.74
N GLY A 3 27.33 33.67 25.05
CA GLY A 3 26.22 32.72 25.26
C GLY A 3 25.10 32.77 24.22
N ALA A 4 25.09 33.76 23.31
CA ALA A 4 24.01 33.91 22.34
C ALA A 4 24.32 33.33 20.94
N GLN A 5 25.54 32.87 20.67
CA GLN A 5 25.94 32.45 19.32
C GLN A 5 25.81 30.94 19.03
N SER A 6 25.61 30.08 20.04
CA SER A 6 25.51 28.63 19.84
C SER A 6 24.11 28.12 19.48
N TRP A 7 23.06 28.91 19.71
CA TRP A 7 21.67 28.49 19.52
C TRP A 7 21.18 28.63 18.07
N TRP A 8 21.69 29.62 17.33
CA TRP A 8 21.31 29.86 15.92
C TRP A 8 21.84 28.77 14.98
N GLY A 9 23.06 28.29 15.21
CA GLY A 9 23.66 27.19 14.42
C GLY A 9 22.93 25.86 14.61
N ALA A 10 22.48 25.57 15.84
CA ALA A 10 21.70 24.37 16.13
C ALA A 10 20.32 24.41 15.45
N SER A 11 19.64 25.56 15.48
CA SER A 11 18.33 25.73 14.85
C SER A 11 18.36 25.52 13.33
N LEU A 12 19.41 25.99 12.65
CA LEU A 12 19.55 25.83 11.20
C LEU A 12 19.76 24.37 10.80
N ALA A 13 20.61 23.65 11.55
CA ALA A 13 20.85 22.23 11.34
C ALA A 13 19.58 21.37 11.55
N TYR A 14 18.70 21.74 12.49
CA TYR A 14 17.42 21.05 12.67
C TYR A 14 16.50 21.17 11.46
N TYR A 15 16.40 22.35 10.86
CA TYR A 15 15.54 22.57 9.68
C TYR A 15 16.08 21.88 8.43
N GLU A 16 17.40 21.86 8.23
CA GLU A 16 18.01 21.16 7.09
C GLU A 16 17.76 19.64 7.17
N ASN A 17 18.01 19.04 8.33
CA ASN A 17 17.74 17.61 8.54
C ASN A 17 16.24 17.28 8.49
N ALA A 18 15.38 18.17 8.99
CA ALA A 18 13.93 18.04 8.83
C ALA A 18 13.51 18.05 7.36
N GLY A 19 14.13 18.88 6.52
CA GLY A 19 13.92 18.87 5.08
C GLY A 19 14.24 17.50 4.47
N ILE A 20 15.43 16.97 4.73
CA ILE A 20 15.87 15.66 4.19
C ILE A 20 14.95 14.53 4.67
N TYR A 21 14.64 14.51 5.96
CA TYR A 21 13.79 13.48 6.55
C TYR A 21 12.37 13.53 6.00
N THR A 22 11.76 14.72 5.89
CA THR A 22 10.42 14.87 5.31
C THR A 22 10.37 14.53 3.82
N SER A 23 11.44 14.78 3.05
CA SER A 23 11.56 14.30 1.67
C SER A 23 11.52 12.77 1.59
N ALA A 24 12.26 12.06 2.44
CA ALA A 24 12.23 10.60 2.49
C ALA A 24 10.85 10.05 2.89
N LEU A 25 10.16 10.71 3.83
CA LEU A 25 8.78 10.37 4.20
C LEU A 25 7.82 10.56 3.02
N LEU A 26 7.97 11.65 2.24
CA LEU A 26 7.14 11.90 1.07
C LEU A 26 7.36 10.83 -0.01
N ASP A 27 8.60 10.43 -0.27
CA ASP A 27 8.92 9.36 -1.21
C ASP A 27 8.22 8.05 -0.81
N ALA A 28 8.35 7.65 0.46
CA ALA A 28 7.67 6.47 0.99
C ALA A 28 6.15 6.57 0.86
N TYR A 29 5.56 7.74 1.10
CA TYR A 29 4.13 7.99 0.93
C TYR A 29 3.69 7.84 -0.54
N MET A 30 4.50 8.31 -1.49
CA MET A 30 4.22 8.18 -2.92
C MET A 30 4.33 6.72 -3.38
N ASP A 31 5.29 5.96 -2.85
CA ASP A 31 5.37 4.52 -3.07
C ASP A 31 4.12 3.79 -2.55
N TYR A 32 3.64 4.15 -1.37
CA TYR A 32 2.40 3.60 -0.84
C TYR A 32 1.18 3.97 -1.67
N LYS A 33 1.09 5.20 -2.19
CA LYS A 33 0.04 5.57 -3.16
C LYS A 33 0.10 4.71 -4.42
N SER A 34 1.31 4.43 -4.93
CA SER A 34 1.52 3.54 -6.06
C SER A 34 1.05 2.11 -5.76
N ILE A 35 1.43 1.58 -4.59
CA ILE A 35 0.98 0.27 -4.11
C ILE A 35 -0.54 0.21 -3.97
N TRP A 36 -1.16 1.23 -3.38
CA TRP A 36 -2.61 1.29 -3.19
C TRP A 36 -3.36 1.22 -4.51
N LYS A 37 -2.89 1.97 -5.53
CA LYS A 37 -3.43 1.91 -6.90
C LYS A 37 -3.21 0.52 -7.51
N HIS A 38 -2.03 -0.05 -7.33
CA HIS A 38 -1.71 -1.39 -7.84
C HIS A 38 -2.65 -2.45 -7.25
N ILE A 39 -2.92 -2.41 -5.94
CA ILE A 39 -3.90 -3.31 -5.29
C ILE A 39 -5.28 -3.12 -5.90
N GLN A 40 -5.73 -1.87 -6.12
CA GLN A 40 -7.03 -1.60 -6.74
C GLN A 40 -7.15 -2.22 -8.14
N VAL A 41 -6.13 -2.04 -8.99
CA VAL A 41 -6.11 -2.63 -10.35
C VAL A 41 -6.10 -4.15 -10.27
N THR A 42 -5.26 -4.72 -9.41
CA THR A 42 -5.17 -6.18 -9.20
C THR A 42 -6.49 -6.78 -8.75
N ASN A 43 -7.19 -6.08 -7.86
CA ASN A 43 -8.48 -6.52 -7.35
C ASN A 43 -9.53 -6.60 -8.47
N TRP A 44 -9.59 -5.57 -9.32
CA TRP A 44 -10.48 -5.55 -10.49
C TRP A 44 -10.13 -6.64 -11.51
N GLU A 45 -8.85 -6.84 -11.82
CA GLU A 45 -8.40 -7.91 -12.74
C GLU A 45 -8.71 -9.31 -12.22
N PHE A 46 -8.61 -9.52 -10.91
CA PHE A 46 -8.95 -10.79 -10.27
C PHE A 46 -10.46 -11.03 -10.30
N GLU A 47 -11.27 -10.02 -9.94
CA GLU A 47 -12.75 -10.13 -9.97
C GLU A 47 -13.31 -10.35 -11.37
N SER A 48 -12.67 -9.78 -12.40
CA SER A 48 -13.05 -9.96 -13.80
C SER A 48 -12.54 -11.27 -14.41
N GLY A 49 -11.79 -12.08 -13.66
CA GLY A 49 -11.23 -13.35 -14.13
C GLY A 49 -10.08 -13.20 -15.15
N ILE A 50 -9.48 -12.01 -15.26
CA ILE A 50 -8.36 -11.73 -16.17
C ILE A 50 -7.06 -12.33 -15.63
N THR A 51 -6.89 -12.34 -14.30
CA THR A 51 -5.68 -12.84 -13.63
C THR A 51 -6.04 -13.75 -12.48
N ASN A 52 -5.18 -14.73 -12.20
CA ASN A 52 -5.20 -15.50 -10.97
C ASN A 52 -4.22 -14.87 -9.96
N LEU A 53 -4.49 -15.09 -8.68
CA LEU A 53 -3.61 -14.64 -7.59
C LEU A 53 -2.90 -15.82 -6.96
N VAL A 54 -1.61 -15.64 -6.68
CA VAL A 54 -0.80 -16.59 -5.92
C VAL A 54 -0.32 -15.90 -4.65
N LYS A 55 -0.32 -16.64 -3.54
CA LYS A 55 0.17 -16.11 -2.26
C LYS A 55 1.67 -15.85 -2.40
N SER A 56 2.14 -14.69 -1.96
CA SER A 56 3.57 -14.41 -2.01
C SER A 56 4.34 -15.26 -0.99
N THR A 57 5.61 -15.52 -1.31
CA THR A 57 6.57 -16.22 -0.46
C THR A 57 7.78 -15.32 -0.24
N PRO A 58 7.70 -14.32 0.65
CA PRO A 58 8.83 -13.46 0.97
C PRO A 58 9.98 -14.27 1.56
N THR A 59 11.21 -13.81 1.32
CA THR A 59 12.41 -14.43 1.91
C THR A 59 12.35 -14.30 3.44
N LYS A 60 12.83 -15.33 4.14
CA LYS A 60 12.89 -15.34 5.61
C LYS A 60 13.60 -14.11 6.20
N GLU A 61 14.74 -13.73 5.61
CA GLU A 61 15.51 -12.54 6.01
C GLU A 61 14.66 -11.27 6.05
N LEU A 62 13.77 -11.10 5.07
CA LEU A 62 12.90 -9.93 4.99
C LEU A 62 11.78 -9.98 6.03
N LEU A 63 11.26 -11.17 6.34
CA LEU A 63 10.29 -11.35 7.41
C LEU A 63 10.91 -11.07 8.78
N ASP A 64 12.15 -11.50 8.99
CA ASP A 64 12.90 -11.27 10.22
C ASP A 64 13.18 -9.77 10.41
N TYR A 65 13.67 -9.09 9.36
CA TYR A 65 13.87 -7.64 9.37
C TYR A 65 12.57 -6.86 9.63
N ALA A 66 11.47 -7.26 9.00
CA ALA A 66 10.18 -6.60 9.19
C ALA A 66 9.65 -6.76 10.64
N LYS A 67 9.91 -7.92 11.27
CA LYS A 67 9.58 -8.16 12.68
C LYS A 67 10.45 -7.33 13.61
N GLU A 68 11.74 -7.18 13.32
CA GLU A 68 12.63 -6.31 14.10
C GLU A 68 12.11 -4.86 14.10
N CYS A 69 11.77 -4.32 12.93
CA CYS A 69 11.17 -2.98 12.83
C CYS A 69 9.86 -2.83 13.61
N ALA A 70 9.07 -3.90 13.72
CA ALA A 70 7.78 -3.86 14.41
C ALA A 70 7.87 -4.01 15.94
N ASN A 71 8.95 -4.61 16.44
CA ASN A 71 9.17 -4.85 17.87
C ASN A 71 9.94 -3.71 18.55
N GLU A 72 10.51 -2.77 17.80
CA GLU A 72 11.08 -1.54 18.35
C GLU A 72 9.98 -0.74 19.07
N PRO A 73 10.16 -0.39 20.35
CA PRO A 73 9.18 0.38 21.09
C PRO A 73 8.99 1.74 20.42
N PRO A 74 7.74 2.25 20.31
CA PRO A 74 7.52 3.56 19.72
C PRO A 74 8.34 4.61 20.48
N PRO A 75 8.98 5.56 19.77
CA PRO A 75 9.86 6.53 20.40
C PRO A 75 9.10 7.26 21.50
N ALA A 76 9.65 7.22 22.71
CA ALA A 76 9.02 7.80 23.88
C ALA A 76 8.75 9.28 23.63
N GLN A 77 7.47 9.66 23.58
CA GLN A 77 7.08 11.07 23.56
C GLN A 77 7.57 11.70 24.87
N LYS A 78 8.69 12.44 24.82
CA LYS A 78 9.09 13.28 25.96
C LYS A 78 7.95 14.29 26.20
N PRO A 79 7.47 14.45 27.45
CA PRO A 79 6.44 15.42 27.74
C PRO A 79 6.97 16.82 27.37
N ALA A 80 6.28 17.47 26.44
CA ALA A 80 6.55 18.85 26.07
C ALA A 80 6.51 19.71 27.34
N THR A 81 7.64 20.32 27.69
CA THR A 81 7.74 21.30 28.77
C THR A 81 6.84 22.48 28.40
N ARG A 82 5.72 22.59 29.12
CA ARG A 82 4.76 23.69 29.02
C ARG A 82 5.37 24.93 29.68
N ASP A 83 6.08 25.74 28.92
CA ASP A 83 6.38 27.10 29.37
C ASP A 83 5.14 27.99 29.17
N GLN A 84 4.48 28.27 30.29
CA GLN A 84 3.48 29.31 30.39
C GLN A 84 4.19 30.65 30.47
N THR A 85 4.18 31.43 29.39
CA THR A 85 4.41 32.87 29.48
C THR A 85 3.09 33.58 29.25
N SER A 86 2.46 33.89 30.39
CA SER A 86 1.29 34.74 30.52
C SER A 86 1.72 36.20 30.34
N THR A 87 1.13 36.91 29.36
CA THR A 87 1.04 38.38 29.41
C THR A 87 -0.33 38.84 28.89
N HIS A 88 -1.13 39.27 29.86
CA HIS A 88 -2.28 40.18 29.83
C HIS A 88 -2.59 40.96 28.54
N THR A 89 -3.88 40.98 28.16
CA THR A 89 -4.63 42.24 27.94
C THR A 89 -6.10 42.02 28.27
N SER A 90 -6.62 42.93 29.11
CA SER A 90 -7.97 42.99 29.68
C SER A 90 -9.00 43.49 28.66
N GLY A 91 -10.22 42.94 28.66
CA GLY A 91 -11.30 43.46 27.81
C GLY A 91 -12.65 42.74 27.85
N LYS A 92 -13.40 42.90 28.95
CA LYS A 92 -14.87 43.04 29.00
C LYS A 92 -15.81 41.85 28.64
N ARG A 93 -16.38 41.30 29.72
CA ARG A 93 -17.63 40.53 29.94
C ARG A 93 -18.80 40.79 28.97
N ILE A 94 -19.38 39.73 28.41
CA ILE A 94 -20.85 39.48 28.29
C ILE A 94 -21.12 37.98 28.46
N GLU A 95 -22.07 37.65 29.33
CA GLU A 95 -22.62 36.32 29.59
C GLU A 95 -23.46 35.82 28.40
N GLY A 96 -23.17 34.62 27.93
CA GLY A 96 -23.94 33.90 26.93
C GLY A 96 -23.68 32.41 27.09
N SER A 97 -24.60 31.75 27.79
CA SER A 97 -24.62 30.31 28.04
C SER A 97 -24.84 29.56 26.72
N GLU A 98 -23.81 28.92 26.18
CA GLU A 98 -23.96 27.82 25.24
C GLU A 98 -23.04 26.66 25.60
N HIS A 99 -23.66 25.49 25.62
CA HIS A 99 -23.14 24.20 26.04
C HIS A 99 -22.08 23.71 25.03
N SER A 100 -20.85 24.23 25.10
CA SER A 100 -19.72 23.64 24.37
C SER A 100 -19.19 22.45 25.16
N GLN A 101 -19.62 21.26 24.76
CA GLN A 101 -18.90 20.03 25.11
C GLN A 101 -17.47 20.16 24.60
N GLU A 102 -16.58 20.44 25.54
CA GLU A 102 -15.14 20.40 25.39
C GLU A 102 -14.75 19.04 24.81
N LEU A 103 -14.49 19.02 23.50
CA LEU A 103 -13.86 17.92 22.80
C LEU A 103 -12.44 17.81 23.36
N GLN A 104 -12.32 17.03 24.43
CA GLN A 104 -11.06 16.49 24.93
C GLN A 104 -10.22 16.05 23.72
N PRO A 105 -8.94 16.44 23.62
CA PRO A 105 -8.06 15.89 22.60
C PRO A 105 -7.96 14.40 22.88
N LYS A 106 -8.72 13.59 22.11
CA LYS A 106 -8.60 12.15 22.14
C LYS A 106 -7.15 11.87 21.82
N LYS A 107 -6.43 11.43 22.84
CA LYS A 107 -5.09 10.88 22.75
C LYS A 107 -5.21 9.74 21.75
N ASN A 108 -4.90 10.02 20.49
CA ASN A 108 -4.85 9.04 19.43
C ASN A 108 -3.67 8.15 19.76
N SER A 109 -3.87 7.25 20.71
CA SER A 109 -3.12 6.02 20.83
C SER A 109 -3.47 5.23 19.57
N PHE A 110 -2.86 5.63 18.46
CA PHE A 110 -2.51 4.68 17.42
C PHE A 110 -1.61 3.68 18.16
N LYS A 111 -2.21 2.65 18.73
CA LYS A 111 -1.48 1.42 18.96
C LYS A 111 -0.85 1.12 17.60
N PRO A 112 0.49 0.97 17.50
CA PRO A 112 1.08 0.54 16.25
C PRO A 112 0.32 -0.73 15.90
N ASN A 113 -0.51 -0.66 14.87
CA ASN A 113 -1.00 -1.87 14.24
C ASN A 113 0.28 -2.42 13.63
N ILE A 114 0.99 -3.22 14.43
CA ILE A 114 2.09 -4.05 14.00
C ILE A 114 1.40 -4.91 12.96
N LEU A 115 1.60 -4.56 11.69
CA LEU A 115 1.26 -5.47 10.63
C LEU A 115 2.07 -6.71 10.98
N GLU A 116 1.37 -7.78 11.39
CA GLU A 116 1.95 -9.11 11.36
C GLU A 116 2.51 -9.23 9.95
N CYS A 117 3.83 -9.22 9.83
CA CYS A 117 4.56 -9.13 8.57
C CYS A 117 4.42 -10.46 7.84
N GLU A 118 3.18 -10.80 7.50
CA GLU A 118 2.72 -12.06 7.00
C GLU A 118 2.13 -11.83 5.60
N PRO A 119 2.39 -12.73 4.64
CA PRO A 119 1.85 -12.58 3.30
C PRO A 119 0.32 -12.56 3.30
N TYR A 120 -0.27 -11.60 2.59
CA TYR A 120 -1.71 -11.51 2.43
C TYR A 120 -2.25 -12.73 1.67
N SER A 121 -3.48 -13.13 1.99
CA SER A 121 -4.14 -14.20 1.27
C SER A 121 -4.37 -13.83 -0.19
N ALA A 122 -4.17 -14.79 -1.10
CA ALA A 122 -4.44 -14.66 -2.53
C ALA A 122 -5.94 -14.69 -2.83
N SER A 123 -6.67 -13.72 -2.30
CA SER A 123 -8.12 -13.61 -2.42
C SER A 123 -8.54 -12.15 -2.41
N PHE A 124 -9.76 -11.89 -2.90
CA PHE A 124 -10.39 -10.57 -2.82
C PHE A 124 -10.38 -10.00 -1.39
N VAL A 125 -10.68 -10.82 -0.39
CA VAL A 125 -10.66 -10.42 1.03
C VAL A 125 -9.24 -10.03 1.47
N GLY A 126 -8.23 -10.78 1.04
CA GLY A 126 -6.82 -10.48 1.30
C GLY A 126 -6.36 -9.16 0.69
N LEU A 127 -6.72 -8.90 -0.57
CA LEU A 127 -6.42 -7.64 -1.25
C LEU A 127 -7.11 -6.45 -0.58
N ASN A 128 -8.37 -6.60 -0.16
CA ASN A 128 -9.05 -5.54 0.58
C ASN A 128 -8.43 -5.28 1.95
N LYS A 129 -7.99 -6.34 2.66
CA LYS A 129 -7.22 -6.18 3.89
C LYS A 129 -5.92 -5.41 3.62
N ALA A 130 -5.15 -5.80 2.60
CA ALA A 130 -3.94 -5.11 2.19
C ALA A 130 -4.20 -3.63 1.85
N ARG A 131 -5.33 -3.31 1.19
CA ARG A 131 -5.67 -1.93 0.88
C ARG A 131 -5.93 -1.07 2.13
N ARG A 132 -6.57 -1.65 3.15
CA ARG A 132 -6.78 -0.98 4.45
C ARG A 132 -5.44 -0.76 5.15
N ASP A 133 -4.62 -1.79 5.21
CA ASP A 133 -3.31 -1.76 5.88
C ASP A 133 -2.37 -0.77 5.19
N CYS A 134 -2.34 -0.75 3.84
CA CYS A 134 -1.62 0.26 3.06
C CYS A 134 -2.04 1.69 3.41
N ARG A 135 -3.34 1.93 3.66
CA ARG A 135 -3.83 3.24 4.07
C ARG A 135 -3.44 3.59 5.51
N LEU A 136 -3.37 2.61 6.40
CA LEU A 136 -2.86 2.82 7.75
C LEU A 136 -1.38 3.23 7.73
N GLU A 137 -0.54 2.58 6.90
CA GLU A 137 0.87 2.98 6.73
C GLU A 137 1.00 4.41 6.20
N MET A 138 0.19 4.80 5.21
CA MET A 138 0.13 6.20 4.75
C MET A 138 -0.25 7.17 5.87
N THR A 139 -1.19 6.80 6.76
CA THR A 139 -1.56 7.63 7.91
C THR A 139 -0.42 7.75 8.91
N LYS A 140 0.37 6.69 9.15
CA LYS A 140 1.56 6.76 10.01
C LYS A 140 2.58 7.76 9.48
N ILE A 141 2.83 7.74 8.17
CA ILE A 141 3.74 8.71 7.53
C ILE A 141 3.24 10.15 7.68
N VAL A 142 1.95 10.40 7.45
CA VAL A 142 1.36 11.75 7.63
C VAL A 142 1.51 12.24 9.07
N ASN A 143 1.23 11.37 10.05
CA ASN A 143 1.39 11.71 11.47
C ASN A 143 2.86 12.04 11.82
N GLU A 144 3.81 11.37 11.18
CA GLU A 144 5.24 11.64 11.38
C GLU A 144 5.65 12.98 10.77
N VAL A 145 5.17 13.31 9.56
CA VAL A 145 5.38 14.64 8.96
C VAL A 145 4.79 15.74 9.85
N ASP A 146 3.59 15.52 10.41
CA ASP A 146 2.98 16.44 11.37
C ASP A 146 3.83 16.59 12.64
N ALA A 147 4.48 15.52 13.10
CA ALA A 147 5.36 15.56 14.25
C ALA A 147 6.60 16.42 13.95
N VAL A 148 7.29 16.17 12.83
CA VAL A 148 8.48 16.94 12.41
C VAL A 148 8.14 18.41 12.16
N THR A 149 6.95 18.70 11.65
CA THR A 149 6.48 20.08 11.45
C THR A 149 6.32 20.83 12.77
N LYS A 150 5.87 20.14 13.83
CA LYS A 150 5.73 20.71 15.19
C LYS A 150 7.09 20.82 15.90
N ASP A 151 7.95 19.84 15.70
CA ASP A 151 9.28 19.77 16.30
C ASP A 151 10.30 19.22 15.30
N PRO A 152 11.07 20.11 14.62
CA PRO A 152 12.09 19.71 13.65
C PRO A 152 13.21 18.84 14.24
N SER A 153 13.40 18.83 15.57
CA SER A 153 14.43 17.99 16.20
C SER A 153 14.15 16.50 16.11
N ILE A 154 12.89 16.12 15.83
CA ILE A 154 12.47 14.74 15.60
C ILE A 154 13.25 14.09 14.46
N ALA A 155 13.63 14.86 13.43
CA ALA A 155 14.38 14.37 12.28
C ALA A 155 15.80 13.87 12.62
N LEU A 156 16.33 14.21 13.80
CA LEU A 156 17.65 13.78 14.26
C LEU A 156 17.63 12.55 15.17
N GLN A 157 16.45 12.04 15.50
CA GLN A 157 16.30 10.93 16.44
C GLN A 157 16.62 9.59 15.73
N PRO A 158 17.72 8.90 16.08
CA PRO A 158 18.13 7.67 15.40
C PRO A 158 17.27 6.46 15.77
N ASP A 159 16.52 6.55 16.87
CA ASP A 159 15.62 5.53 17.41
C ASP A 159 14.23 5.55 16.75
N ARG A 160 14.00 6.42 15.75
CA ARG A 160 12.73 6.46 14.99
C ARG A 160 12.67 5.45 13.86
N VAL A 161 13.07 4.22 14.16
CA VAL A 161 12.88 3.05 13.31
C VAL A 161 11.46 2.51 13.49
N GLY A 162 10.90 1.88 12.47
CA GLY A 162 9.60 1.19 12.58
C GLY A 162 8.35 2.08 12.64
N ILE A 163 8.46 3.39 12.38
CA ILE A 163 7.31 4.32 12.32
C ILE A 163 6.27 3.83 11.30
N TYR A 164 6.72 3.27 10.19
CA TYR A 164 5.91 2.63 9.16
C TYR A 164 6.69 1.46 8.56
N LEU A 165 5.99 0.51 7.96
CA LEU A 165 6.61 -0.60 7.24
C LEU A 165 7.24 -0.08 5.94
N ALA A 166 8.45 -0.50 5.58
CA ALA A 166 9.04 -0.07 4.32
C ALA A 166 8.14 -0.46 3.12
N PRO A 167 7.90 0.43 2.14
CA PRO A 167 7.01 0.15 1.02
C PRO A 167 7.45 -1.08 0.20
N SER A 168 8.77 -1.30 0.07
CA SER A 168 9.35 -2.46 -0.59
C SER A 168 8.96 -3.78 0.09
N ILE A 169 9.01 -3.82 1.43
CA ILE A 169 8.61 -4.97 2.24
C ILE A 169 7.10 -5.20 2.09
N PHE A 170 6.30 -4.15 2.26
CA PHE A 170 4.85 -4.23 2.11
C PHE A 170 4.46 -4.83 0.75
N ARG A 171 5.13 -4.40 -0.33
CA ARG A 171 4.90 -4.92 -1.69
C ARG A 171 5.16 -6.42 -1.79
N GLN A 172 6.17 -6.94 -1.11
CA GLN A 172 6.47 -8.38 -1.12
C GLN A 172 5.43 -9.22 -0.37
N LEU A 173 4.69 -8.62 0.57
CA LEU A 173 3.59 -9.30 1.25
C LEU A 173 2.33 -9.44 0.37
N LEU A 174 2.23 -8.69 -0.73
CA LEU A 174 1.07 -8.72 -1.61
C LEU A 174 1.02 -9.99 -2.46
N PRO A 175 -0.19 -10.50 -2.78
CA PRO A 175 -0.35 -11.58 -3.73
C PRO A 175 0.22 -11.22 -5.10
N ILE A 176 0.78 -12.21 -5.79
CA ILE A 176 1.40 -12.07 -7.10
C ILE A 176 0.37 -12.44 -8.18
N LYS A 177 0.30 -11.63 -9.24
CA LYS A 177 -0.53 -11.93 -10.41
C LYS A 177 0.09 -13.06 -11.22
N GLN A 178 -0.71 -14.07 -11.54
CA GLN A 178 -0.34 -15.11 -12.51
C GLN A 178 -1.29 -15.03 -13.70
N ALA A 179 -0.72 -14.96 -14.90
CA ALA A 179 -1.50 -14.98 -16.14
C ALA A 179 -2.24 -16.32 -16.23
N VAL A 180 -3.54 -16.26 -16.54
CA VAL A 180 -4.32 -17.46 -16.87
C VAL A 180 -3.83 -17.93 -18.24
N GLN A 181 -3.07 -19.02 -18.29
CA GLN A 181 -2.81 -19.69 -19.57
C GLN A 181 -4.16 -20.21 -20.08
N LYS A 182 -4.69 -19.60 -21.14
CA LYS A 182 -5.71 -20.26 -21.95
C LYS A 182 -5.01 -21.46 -22.59
N GLU A 183 -5.43 -22.67 -22.27
CA GLU A 183 -5.02 -23.84 -23.04
C GLU A 183 -5.23 -23.54 -24.53
N PRO A 184 -4.29 -23.91 -25.43
CA PRO A 184 -4.54 -23.84 -26.85
C PRO A 184 -5.78 -24.69 -27.13
N THR A 185 -6.82 -24.07 -27.69
CA THR A 185 -7.98 -24.79 -28.22
C THR A 185 -7.46 -25.96 -29.05
N PRO A 186 -7.84 -27.22 -28.78
CA PRO A 186 -7.52 -28.31 -29.69
C PRO A 186 -7.99 -27.88 -31.07
N ALA A 187 -7.12 -27.98 -32.09
CA ALA A 187 -7.48 -27.66 -33.45
C ALA A 187 -8.81 -28.37 -33.80
N PRO A 188 -9.70 -27.73 -34.58
CA PRO A 188 -10.88 -28.43 -35.09
C PRO A 188 -10.39 -29.73 -35.74
N ASN A 189 -10.93 -30.86 -35.29
CA ASN A 189 -10.68 -32.14 -35.95
C ASN A 189 -10.93 -31.93 -37.45
N PRO A 190 -10.02 -32.34 -38.35
CA PRO A 190 -10.32 -32.34 -39.78
C PRO A 190 -11.61 -33.14 -39.98
N ASP A 191 -12.59 -32.53 -40.64
CA ASP A 191 -13.89 -33.12 -40.93
C ASP A 191 -13.74 -34.57 -41.44
N PRO A 192 -14.67 -35.48 -41.09
CA PRO A 192 -14.72 -36.78 -41.75
C PRO A 192 -14.90 -36.53 -43.25
N ASN A 193 -13.89 -36.99 -44.00
CA ASN A 193 -13.81 -36.98 -45.46
C ASN A 193 -15.20 -37.19 -46.11
N PRO A 194 -15.64 -36.34 -47.06
CA PRO A 194 -16.88 -36.59 -47.78
C PRO A 194 -16.80 -37.94 -48.50
N ASP A 195 -17.83 -38.74 -48.26
CA ASP A 195 -18.11 -40.07 -48.81
C ASP A 195 -17.75 -40.15 -50.31
N PRO A 196 -17.02 -41.19 -50.79
CA PRO A 196 -16.77 -41.36 -52.22
C PRO A 196 -18.09 -41.49 -52.98
N SER A 197 -18.29 -40.60 -53.95
CA SER A 197 -19.46 -40.58 -54.86
C SER A 197 -19.86 -41.97 -55.36
N PRO A 198 -21.16 -42.26 -55.48
CA PRO A 198 -21.63 -43.51 -56.05
C PRO A 198 -21.20 -43.62 -57.52
N ASN A 199 -20.62 -44.78 -57.84
CA ASN A 199 -20.13 -45.21 -59.15
C ASN A 199 -21.25 -45.10 -60.22
N PRO A 200 -21.00 -44.56 -61.42
CA PRO A 200 -21.99 -44.57 -62.49
C PRO A 200 -22.24 -46.00 -62.99
N THR A 201 -23.52 -46.36 -63.09
CA THR A 201 -24.04 -47.64 -63.62
C THR A 201 -23.58 -47.90 -65.06
N PRO A 202 -23.32 -49.16 -65.46
CA PRO A 202 -22.99 -49.51 -66.85
C PRO A 202 -24.19 -49.31 -67.78
N ASP A 203 -23.94 -48.68 -68.93
CA ASP A 203 -24.87 -48.56 -70.06
C ASP A 203 -25.31 -49.94 -70.59
N PRO A 204 -26.61 -50.20 -70.78
CA PRO A 204 -27.06 -51.33 -71.56
C PRO A 204 -27.13 -50.94 -73.04
N ASN A 205 -26.10 -51.29 -73.81
CA ASN A 205 -26.22 -51.43 -75.25
C ASN A 205 -27.06 -52.69 -75.55
N PRO A 206 -28.09 -52.61 -76.40
CA PRO A 206 -27.93 -53.34 -77.66
C PRO A 206 -28.62 -52.64 -78.85
N ASN A 207 -27.80 -52.37 -79.87
CA ASN A 207 -28.24 -52.28 -81.26
C ASN A 207 -28.69 -53.68 -81.76
N PRO A 208 -29.82 -53.76 -82.48
CA PRO A 208 -29.80 -54.52 -83.72
C PRO A 208 -30.47 -53.77 -84.88
N ASN A 209 -29.71 -53.71 -85.96
CA ASN A 209 -30.06 -53.23 -87.29
C ASN A 209 -31.06 -54.18 -87.99
N PRO A 210 -32.14 -53.69 -88.62
CA PRO A 210 -32.90 -54.47 -89.59
C PRO A 210 -32.31 -54.32 -91.01
N GLN A 211 -32.35 -55.41 -91.77
CA GLN A 211 -31.96 -55.54 -93.18
C GLN A 211 -32.78 -54.66 -94.13
#